data_AF-A0A5E4N2G3-F1
#
_entry.id   AF-A0A5E4N2G3-F1
#
_cell.length_a   1.000
_cell.length_b   1.000
_cell.length_c   1.000
_cell.angle_alpha   90.00
_cell.angle_beta   90.00
_cell.angle_gamma   90.00
#
_symmetry.space_group_name_H-M   'P 1'
#
loop_
_entity.id
_entity.type
_entity.pdbx_description
1 polymer ?
#
loop_
_entity_poly.entity_id
_entity_poly.type
_entity_poly.pdbx_seq_one_letter_code
_entity_poly.pdbx_strand_id
1 'polypeptide(L)'
;MTYNYNLLAELYKKEKHFQKVYTEFRPNLKATPVTVKFYARHEANVNKGEPNLHYIELLAQAKSSGAKNIFSSPITENQRYGWYDKPLISLSENKLHFPYIEAPEIKLDLILKENYKNKVPFSGIPFKL
;
A
#
# COMPACT_ATOMS: atom_id res chain seq x y z
N MET A 1 1.93 24.07 40.66
CA MET A 1 1.59 23.77 39.25
C MET A 1 1.57 25.07 38.47
N THR A 2 2.57 25.31 37.63
CA THR A 2 2.69 26.56 36.87
C THR A 2 1.89 26.40 35.58
N TYR A 3 0.75 27.07 35.47
CA TYR A 3 -0.04 27.04 34.24
C TYR A 3 0.67 27.86 33.16
N ASN A 4 0.88 27.25 31.99
CA ASN A 4 1.42 27.95 30.83
C ASN A 4 0.31 28.79 30.19
N TYR A 5 0.18 30.05 30.64
CA TYR A 5 -0.87 30.97 30.21
C TYR A 5 -0.93 31.19 28.69
N ASN A 6 0.22 31.12 28.01
CA ASN A 6 0.27 31.25 26.55
C ASN A 6 -0.43 30.09 25.84
N LEU A 7 -0.27 28.86 26.36
CA LEU A 7 -0.95 27.69 25.81
C LEU A 7 -2.46 27.79 25.98
N LEU A 8 -2.92 28.22 27.16
CA LEU A 8 -4.35 28.41 27.45
C LEU A 8 -4.96 29.49 26.54
N ALA A 9 -4.27 30.62 26.33
CA ALA A 9 -4.76 31.68 25.45
C ALA A 9 -4.88 31.21 23.99
N GLU A 10 -3.92 30.42 23.49
CA GLU A 10 -4.00 29.84 22.14
C GLU A 10 -5.12 28.80 22.02
N LEU A 11 -5.32 27.95 23.03
CA LEU A 11 -6.45 27.01 23.07
C LEU A 11 -7.79 27.76 22.92
N TYR A 12 -8.01 28.79 23.74
CA TYR A 12 -9.22 29.61 23.68
C TYR A 12 -9.42 30.29 22.33
N LYS A 13 -8.36 30.85 21.74
CA LYS A 13 -8.45 31.47 20.41
C LYS A 13 -8.86 30.44 19.36
N LYS A 14 -8.29 29.24 19.37
CA LYS A 14 -8.55 28.19 18.38
C LYS A 14 -9.96 27.61 18.54
N GLU A 15 -10.40 27.37 19.77
CA GLU A 15 -11.78 26.93 20.06
C GLU A 15 -12.82 27.94 19.59
N LYS A 16 -12.57 29.25 19.75
CA LYS A 16 -13.43 30.31 19.21
C LYS A 16 -13.60 30.23 17.68
N HIS A 17 -12.62 29.69 16.97
CA HIS A 17 -12.68 29.46 15.52
C HIS A 17 -13.19 28.05 15.16
N PHE A 18 -13.78 27.33 16.12
CA PHE A 18 -14.22 25.94 15.97
C PHE A 18 -13.11 24.98 15.51
N GLN A 19 -11.85 25.33 15.80
CA GLN A 19 -10.70 24.46 15.55
C GLN A 19 -10.42 23.63 16.79
N LYS A 20 -10.51 22.30 16.67
CA LYS A 20 -10.18 21.39 17.76
C LYS A 20 -8.66 21.32 17.94
N VAL A 21 -8.17 21.78 19.08
CA VAL A 21 -6.75 21.65 19.44
C VAL A 21 -6.55 20.34 20.19
N TYR A 22 -5.60 19.54 19.72
CA TYR A 22 -5.22 18.30 20.38
C TYR A 22 -3.95 18.57 21.20
N THR A 23 -4.05 18.39 22.51
CA THR A 23 -2.91 18.50 23.45
C THR A 23 -2.09 17.23 23.52
N GLU A 24 -2.66 16.11 23.07
CA GLU A 24 -2.02 14.80 22.99
C GLU A 24 -1.58 14.51 21.55
N PHE A 25 -0.48 13.76 21.43
CA PHE A 25 0.00 13.30 20.13
C PHE A 25 -1.08 12.49 19.42
N ARG A 26 -1.44 12.92 18.20
CA ARG A 26 -2.30 12.15 17.31
C ARG A 26 -1.53 11.76 16.06
N PRO A 27 -1.35 10.45 15.81
CA PRO A 27 -0.64 10.00 14.62
C PRO A 27 -1.46 10.31 13.37
N ASN A 28 -0.87 11.06 12.43
CA ASN A 28 -1.47 11.27 11.13
C ASN A 28 -1.07 10.12 10.18
N LEU A 29 -1.83 9.03 10.23
CA LEU A 29 -1.56 7.81 9.45
C LEU A 29 -1.86 7.96 7.95
N LYS A 30 -2.57 9.02 7.55
CA LYS A 30 -2.93 9.33 6.16
C LYS A 30 -1.97 10.32 5.50
N ALA A 31 -1.11 10.96 6.27
CA ALA A 31 -0.10 11.84 5.70
C ALA A 31 0.86 10.99 4.88
N THR A 32 0.90 11.24 3.57
CA THR A 32 2.08 10.90 2.80
C THR A 32 3.24 11.70 3.39
N PRO A 33 4.35 11.06 3.77
CA PRO A 33 5.53 11.82 4.15
C PRO A 33 5.87 12.70 2.95
N VAL A 34 5.83 14.02 3.15
CA VAL A 34 6.36 14.95 2.16
C VAL A 34 7.80 14.54 2.02
N THR A 35 8.13 13.93 0.88
CA THR A 35 9.48 13.47 0.62
C THR A 35 10.36 14.70 0.77
N VAL A 36 11.26 14.63 1.76
CA VAL A 36 12.26 15.67 1.94
C VAL A 36 12.96 15.87 0.61
N LYS A 37 13.27 17.11 0.25
CA LYS A 37 13.98 17.36 -1.00
C LYS A 37 15.27 16.53 -0.92
N PHE A 38 15.51 15.67 -1.90
CA PHE A 38 16.62 14.71 -1.89
C PHE A 38 17.98 15.34 -1.54
N TYR A 39 18.15 16.64 -1.81
CA TYR A 39 19.38 17.41 -1.55
C TYR A 39 19.36 18.25 -0.25
N ALA A 40 18.27 18.29 0.51
CA ALA A 40 18.17 19.05 1.74
C ALA A 40 18.84 18.29 2.91
N ARG A 41 20.17 18.42 3.01
CA ARG A 41 21.00 17.77 4.06
C ARG A 41 20.54 18.09 5.49
N HIS A 42 19.89 19.24 5.71
CA HIS A 42 19.34 19.63 7.00
C HIS A 42 18.02 18.91 7.34
N GLU A 43 17.25 18.46 6.35
CA GLU A 43 16.01 17.68 6.55
C GLU A 43 16.32 16.19 6.79
N ALA A 44 17.39 15.67 6.20
CA ALA A 44 17.82 14.27 6.37
C ALA A 44 18.24 13.90 7.82
N ASN A 45 18.55 14.89 8.65
CA ASN A 45 19.10 14.72 10.00
C ASN A 45 18.08 15.03 11.13
N VAL A 46 16.80 15.24 10.79
CA VAL A 46 15.79 15.69 11.77
C VAL A 46 15.37 14.57 12.74
N ASN A 47 15.50 13.31 12.33
CA ASN A 47 15.12 12.15 13.16
C ASN A 47 16.35 11.41 13.70
N LYS A 48 17.11 12.05 14.61
CA LYS A 48 18.20 11.40 15.35
C LYS A 48 17.77 10.69 16.64
N GLY A 49 16.47 10.73 16.97
CA GLY A 49 15.91 10.03 18.13
C GLY A 49 15.61 8.57 17.84
N GLU A 50 15.43 7.78 18.90
CA GLU A 50 14.89 6.42 18.77
C GLU A 50 13.50 6.47 18.13
N PRO A 51 13.22 5.61 17.15
CA PRO A 51 11.92 5.57 16.52
C PRO A 51 10.86 5.16 17.56
N ASN A 52 9.76 5.91 17.62
CA ASN A 52 8.64 5.59 18.49
C ASN A 52 8.01 4.26 18.03
N LEU A 53 8.26 3.17 18.78
CA LEU A 53 7.78 1.83 18.45
C LEU A 53 6.26 1.77 18.30
N HIS A 54 5.53 2.45 19.20
CA HIS A 54 4.08 2.51 19.15
C HIS A 54 3.57 3.14 17.84
N TYR A 55 4.26 4.16 17.33
CA TYR A 55 3.92 4.76 16.04
C TYR A 55 4.18 3.82 14.86
N ILE A 56 5.27 3.06 14.90
CA ILE A 56 5.58 2.05 13.88
C ILE A 56 4.52 0.96 13.86
N GLU A 57 4.11 0.46 15.03
CA GLU A 57 3.06 -0.56 15.16
C GLU A 57 1.73 -0.06 14.59
N LEU A 58 1.35 1.19 14.90
CA LEU A 58 0.14 1.81 14.35
C LEU A 58 0.21 1.94 12.82
N LEU A 59 1.37 2.32 12.27
CA LEU A 59 1.56 2.37 10.82
C LEU A 59 1.46 0.98 10.18
N ALA A 60 2.05 -0.04 10.81
CA ALA A 60 1.97 -1.41 10.34
C ALA A 60 0.53 -1.91 10.35
N GLN A 61 -0.21 -1.68 11.43
CA GLN A 61 -1.61 -2.02 11.57
C GLN A 61 -2.49 -1.30 10.54
N ALA A 62 -2.27 -0.01 10.31
CA ALA A 62 -3.02 0.76 9.32
C ALA A 62 -2.79 0.27 7.89
N LYS A 63 -1.58 -0.19 7.57
CA LYS A 63 -1.24 -0.76 6.26
C LYS A 63 -1.79 -2.17 6.07
N SER A 64 -1.82 -2.99 7.12
CA SER A 64 -2.33 -4.36 7.05
C SER A 64 -3.85 -4.44 7.13
N SER A 65 -4.50 -3.43 7.70
CA SER A 65 -5.95 -3.43 7.88
C SER A 65 -6.68 -3.16 6.57
N GLY A 66 -7.36 -4.19 6.06
CA GLY A 66 -8.31 -4.06 4.96
C GLY A 66 -9.67 -3.49 5.41
N ALA A 67 -10.56 -3.23 4.45
CA ALA A 67 -11.87 -2.63 4.73
C ALA A 67 -12.72 -3.44 5.73
N LYS A 68 -12.62 -4.78 5.72
CA LYS A 68 -13.35 -5.68 6.65
C LYS A 68 -12.89 -5.57 8.11
N ASN A 69 -11.66 -5.14 8.35
CA ASN A 69 -11.15 -4.95 9.70
C ASN A 69 -11.66 -3.64 10.31
N ILE A 70 -12.07 -2.70 9.46
CA ILE A 70 -12.45 -1.33 9.86
C ILE A 70 -13.97 -1.20 9.94
N PHE A 71 -14.70 -1.85 9.04
CA PHE A 71 -16.16 -1.74 8.93
C PHE A 71 -16.84 -3.09 9.08
N SER A 72 -17.99 -3.12 9.74
CA SER A 72 -18.82 -4.32 9.90
C SER A 72 -19.55 -4.72 8.61
N SER A 73 -19.78 -3.76 7.71
CA SER A 73 -20.47 -3.92 6.43
C SER A 73 -19.81 -3.08 5.33
N PRO A 74 -20.00 -3.42 4.04
CA PRO A 74 -19.42 -2.65 2.95
C PRO A 74 -20.10 -1.28 2.87
N ILE A 75 -19.30 -0.21 2.80
CA ILE A 75 -19.79 1.17 2.73
C ILE A 75 -20.02 1.60 1.28
N THR A 76 -19.25 1.04 0.35
CA THR A 76 -19.29 1.39 -1.08
C THR A 76 -19.63 0.17 -1.94
N GLU A 77 -20.21 0.39 -3.11
CA GLU A 77 -20.56 -0.71 -4.02
C GLU A 77 -19.31 -1.50 -4.46
N ASN A 78 -18.19 -0.80 -4.67
CA ASN A 78 -16.92 -1.45 -5.02
C ASN A 78 -16.43 -2.41 -3.93
N GLN A 79 -16.62 -2.06 -2.65
CA GLN A 79 -16.28 -2.95 -1.53
C GLN A 79 -17.16 -4.19 -1.51
N ARG A 80 -18.41 -4.09 -1.99
CA ARG A 80 -19.38 -5.20 -1.98
C ARG A 80 -18.90 -6.39 -2.81
N TYR A 81 -18.25 -6.15 -3.95
CA TYR A 81 -17.72 -7.22 -4.80
C TYR A 81 -16.72 -8.13 -4.08
N GLY A 82 -15.84 -7.55 -3.25
CA GLY A 82 -14.83 -8.29 -2.47
C GLY A 82 -15.24 -8.54 -1.01
N TRP A 83 -16.49 -8.21 -0.62
CA TRP A 83 -16.88 -8.31 0.79
C TRP A 83 -17.17 -9.75 1.23
N TYR A 84 -17.62 -10.58 0.30
CA TYR A 84 -17.95 -11.98 0.57
C TYR A 84 -16.89 -12.89 -0.06
N ASP A 85 -15.86 -13.25 0.71
CA ASP A 85 -14.78 -14.12 0.23
C ASP A 85 -15.24 -15.57 0.09
N LYS A 86 -16.26 -15.95 0.86
CA LYS A 86 -16.83 -17.29 0.85
C LYS A 86 -17.92 -17.34 -0.21
N PRO A 87 -17.84 -18.26 -1.19
CA PRO A 87 -18.91 -18.42 -2.17
C PRO A 87 -20.19 -18.87 -1.46
N LEU A 88 -21.33 -18.42 -1.97
CA LEU A 88 -22.65 -18.82 -1.44
C LEU A 88 -22.85 -20.34 -1.48
N ILE A 89 -22.28 -20.99 -2.49
CA ILE A 89 -22.31 -22.44 -2.64
C ILE A 89 -20.89 -22.94 -2.41
N SER A 90 -20.69 -23.78 -1.39
CA SER A 90 -19.40 -24.41 -1.12
C SER A 90 -18.88 -25.11 -2.38
N LEU A 91 -17.59 -24.98 -2.66
CA LEU A 91 -16.94 -25.71 -3.74
C LEU A 91 -16.75 -27.15 -3.24
N SER A 92 -17.82 -27.95 -3.27
CA SER A 92 -17.75 -29.37 -2.95
C SER A 92 -17.16 -30.15 -4.12
N GLU A 93 -16.50 -31.27 -3.82
CA GLU A 93 -15.88 -32.19 -4.81
C GLU A 93 -16.88 -32.71 -5.86
N ASN A 94 -18.18 -32.68 -5.55
CA ASN A 94 -19.26 -33.15 -6.44
C ASN A 94 -19.67 -32.14 -7.52
N LYS A 95 -19.00 -31.00 -7.64
CA LYS A 95 -19.23 -30.06 -8.74
C LYS A 95 -18.36 -30.46 -9.92
N LEU A 96 -18.98 -30.59 -11.09
CA LEU A 96 -18.31 -30.74 -12.39
C LEU A 96 -17.55 -29.45 -12.73
N HIS A 97 -16.44 -29.21 -12.05
CA HIS A 97 -15.52 -28.12 -12.30
C HIS A 97 -14.36 -28.67 -13.13
N PHE A 98 -14.46 -28.50 -14.44
CA PHE A 98 -13.42 -28.90 -15.39
C PHE A 98 -12.74 -27.64 -15.92
N PRO A 99 -11.80 -27.04 -15.16
CA PRO A 99 -11.03 -25.93 -15.70
C PRO A 99 -10.27 -26.47 -16.90
N TYR A 100 -10.20 -25.69 -17.96
CA TYR A 100 -9.39 -26.08 -19.10
C TYR A 100 -7.92 -25.95 -18.70
N ILE A 101 -7.22 -27.08 -18.55
CA ILE A 101 -5.85 -27.19 -18.01
C ILE A 101 -4.82 -26.81 -19.10
N GLU A 102 -5.08 -25.72 -19.83
CA GLU A 102 -4.23 -25.23 -20.93
C GLU A 102 -4.36 -26.06 -22.21
N ALA A 103 -4.36 -25.38 -23.37
CA ALA A 103 -4.30 -26.05 -24.66
C ALA A 103 -2.84 -26.46 -24.90
N PRO A 104 -2.54 -27.72 -25.30
CA PRO A 104 -1.16 -28.15 -25.55
C PRO A 104 -0.46 -27.25 -26.59
N GLU A 105 -1.22 -26.67 -27.52
CA GLU A 105 -0.72 -25.71 -28.51
C GLU A 105 -0.23 -24.41 -27.86
N ILE A 106 -0.98 -23.86 -26.91
CA ILE A 106 -0.63 -22.62 -26.19
C ILE A 106 0.63 -22.85 -25.34
N LYS A 107 0.71 -24.00 -24.67
CA LYS A 107 1.88 -24.39 -23.89
C LYS A 107 3.12 -24.52 -24.76
N LEU A 108 2.99 -25.15 -25.93
CA LEU A 108 4.07 -25.30 -26.89
C LEU A 108 4.52 -23.95 -27.47
N ASP A 109 3.60 -23.04 -27.78
CA ASP A 109 3.92 -21.67 -28.25
C ASP A 109 4.68 -20.85 -27.19
N LEU A 110 4.29 -20.96 -25.91
CA LEU A 110 5.01 -20.33 -24.80
C LEU A 110 6.44 -20.87 -24.66
N ILE A 111 6.60 -22.19 -24.67
CA ILE A 111 7.92 -22.84 -24.61
C ILE A 111 8.78 -22.42 -25.80
N LEU A 112 8.20 -22.36 -27.01
CA LEU A 112 8.93 -21.92 -28.20
C LEU A 112 9.37 -20.46 -28.08
N LYS A 113 8.49 -19.55 -27.61
CA LYS A 113 8.83 -18.14 -27.39
C LYS A 113 9.93 -17.94 -26.36
N GLU A 114 9.89 -18.66 -25.25
CA GLU A 114 10.95 -18.60 -24.22
C GLU A 114 12.30 -19.11 -24.75
N ASN A 115 12.28 -20.19 -25.54
CA ASN A 115 13.48 -20.79 -26.11
C ASN A 115 13.97 -20.08 -27.38
N TYR A 116 13.15 -19.21 -27.99
CA TYR A 116 13.54 -18.38 -29.12
C TYR A 116 14.49 -17.30 -28.64
N LYS A 117 15.78 -17.64 -28.56
CA LYS A 117 16.83 -16.62 -28.52
C LYS A 117 16.72 -15.83 -29.81
N ASN A 118 16.33 -14.56 -29.73
CA ASN A 118 16.49 -13.60 -30.82
C ASN A 118 17.96 -13.64 -31.23
N LYS A 119 18.31 -14.44 -32.24
CA LYS A 119 19.66 -14.45 -32.78
C LYS A 119 19.88 -13.03 -33.29
N VAL A 120 20.87 -12.35 -32.71
CA VAL A 120 21.31 -11.05 -33.22
C VAL A 120 21.57 -11.25 -34.71
N PRO A 121 20.97 -10.44 -35.60
CA PRO A 121 21.21 -10.59 -37.03
C PRO A 121 22.72 -10.56 -37.28
N PHE A 122 23.19 -11.45 -38.15
CA PHE A 122 24.61 -11.60 -38.45
C PHE A 122 25.20 -10.23 -38.87
N SER A 123 26.07 -9.69 -38.03
CA SER A 123 26.72 -8.38 -38.23
C SER A 123 28.13 -8.49 -38.83
N GLY A 124 28.56 -9.70 -39.17
CA GLY A 124 29.87 -9.93 -39.78
C GLY A 124 29.89 -9.51 -41.24
N ILE A 125 31.03 -8.97 -41.69
CA ILE A 125 31.28 -8.78 -43.12
C ILE A 125 31.52 -10.17 -43.73
N PRO A 126 30.73 -10.61 -44.73
CA PRO A 126 30.68 -12.01 -45.15
C PRO A 126 31.88 -12.49 -45.98
N PHE A 127 32.85 -11.63 -46.26
CA PHE A 127 34.01 -11.96 -47.09
C PHE A 127 35.30 -11.48 -46.41
N LYS A 128 36.28 -12.38 -46.34
CA LYS A 128 37.60 -12.19 -45.71
C LYS A 128 38.51 -11.38 -46.67
N LEU A 129 39.14 -10.32 -46.19
CA LEU A 129 40.31 -9.69 -46.83
C LEU A 129 41.58 -10.47 -46.50
#